data_AF-K6TWP7-F1
#
_entry.id   AF-K6TWP7-F1
#
_cell.length_a   1.000
_cell.length_b   1.000
_cell.length_c   1.000
_cell.angle_alpha   90.00
_cell.angle_beta   90.00
_cell.angle_gamma   90.00
#
_symmetry.space_group_name_H-M   'P 1'
#
loop_
_entity.id
_entity.type
_entity.pdbx_description
1 polymer ?
#
loop_
_entity_poly.entity_id
_entity_poly.type
_entity_poly.pdbx_seq_one_letter_code
_entity_poly.pdbx_strand_id
1 'polypeptide(L)'
;MPNIFDGLRRISDEDMIEQIVLLETMNVTNISKPIIQKVKKKTIGLINFIGSKIGKNQMMEEPEVKEIWTLVDEKRCELKKYTREELDERLLKILTEKTRNHGENPTEDEISVEVIEEAGKLYKIFKNLTPGQKADSIYLKYSDKLSNKAKEYLNEQTFVDLQETTEDIEEIINNMDEKQKKNFLQSVDIENVTLLNVWKKLDRQHFARLIWLCVKAYGGRFTPKQELLPSFIEEEEKEIEILKKDEDLKKSQEELLELKKNIELCKDKIDSIENNLQKESRLLNKAITDKEHAEEDIISLGKINVKLEEAKKIHEDVLTEIKGRMENASLEELDGLMEEFKKVKFDTIDINNELSDIKIEAEYKKELIEENTKLIVIKEKNIKDISGEFEQLKIDTDNLIKIYNEKKQEVHKKEDQKRSEIFECWSKSFNKFTFDFKNLSNVVNFSRKELLHVEECLYELHYTKDPNAISVGLIESKQEKEEYQYIDVSFPDKFKIEIQYKVLNNQEKNIRIVELTNQF
;
A
#
# COMPACT_ATOMS: atom_id res chain seq x y z
N MET A 1 -2.95 -14.70 -23.98
CA MET A 1 -3.02 -15.68 -22.91
C MET A 1 -3.60 -16.92 -23.50
N PRO A 2 -3.19 -18.11 -23.04
CA PRO A 2 -4.02 -19.29 -23.16
C PRO A 2 -5.39 -18.99 -22.53
N ASN A 3 -6.46 -19.25 -23.26
CA ASN A 3 -7.83 -19.03 -22.82
C ASN A 3 -8.68 -20.30 -23.03
N ILE A 4 -9.97 -20.27 -22.65
CA ILE A 4 -10.83 -21.46 -22.79
C ILE A 4 -10.93 -21.96 -24.24
N PHE A 5 -10.87 -21.05 -25.23
CA PHE A 5 -10.96 -21.40 -26.65
C PHE A 5 -9.69 -22.12 -27.14
N ASP A 6 -8.52 -21.81 -26.59
CA ASP A 6 -7.31 -22.57 -26.88
C ASP A 6 -7.38 -24.02 -26.39
N GLY A 7 -8.09 -24.25 -25.29
CA GLY A 7 -8.44 -25.60 -24.81
C GLY A 7 -9.52 -26.25 -25.68
N LEU A 8 -10.56 -25.52 -26.06
CA LEU A 8 -11.66 -26.02 -26.90
C LEU A 8 -11.16 -26.56 -28.24
N ARG A 9 -10.20 -25.88 -28.87
CA ARG A 9 -9.59 -26.36 -30.12
C ARG A 9 -8.84 -27.69 -29.97
N ARG A 10 -8.61 -28.17 -28.75
CA ARG A 10 -7.86 -29.41 -28.43
C ARG A 10 -8.73 -30.53 -27.85
N ILE A 11 -10.00 -30.26 -27.50
CA ILE A 11 -10.92 -31.31 -27.02
C ILE A 11 -11.54 -32.07 -28.20
N SER A 12 -11.98 -33.30 -27.93
CA SER A 12 -12.66 -34.12 -28.93
C SER A 12 -14.05 -33.57 -29.27
N ASP A 13 -14.58 -33.92 -30.44
CA ASP A 13 -15.94 -33.55 -30.83
C ASP A 13 -16.99 -34.15 -29.88
N GLU A 14 -16.75 -35.34 -29.33
CA GLU A 14 -17.66 -35.93 -28.34
C GLU A 14 -17.65 -35.14 -27.03
N ASP A 15 -16.48 -34.70 -26.53
CA ASP A 15 -16.41 -33.83 -25.34
C ASP A 15 -17.11 -32.49 -25.58
N MET A 16 -16.97 -31.92 -26.78
CA MET A 16 -17.62 -30.67 -27.15
C MET A 16 -19.14 -30.84 -27.25
N ILE A 17 -19.61 -31.92 -27.88
CA ILE A 17 -21.03 -32.29 -27.92
C ILE A 17 -21.56 -32.44 -26.50
N GLU A 18 -20.85 -33.15 -25.61
CA GLU A 18 -21.24 -33.26 -24.21
C GLU A 18 -21.40 -31.87 -23.55
N GLN A 19 -20.44 -30.96 -23.73
CA GLN A 19 -20.55 -29.62 -23.14
C GLN A 19 -21.75 -28.83 -23.68
N ILE A 20 -21.97 -28.85 -24.99
CA ILE A 20 -23.11 -28.18 -25.63
C ILE A 20 -24.42 -28.77 -25.11
N VAL A 21 -24.54 -30.10 -25.05
CA VAL A 21 -25.73 -30.78 -24.52
C VAL A 21 -26.01 -30.32 -23.10
N LEU A 22 -25.02 -30.33 -22.20
CA LEU A 22 -25.22 -29.93 -20.81
C LEU A 22 -25.66 -28.47 -20.70
N LEU A 23 -25.01 -27.56 -21.42
CA LEU A 23 -25.33 -26.13 -21.38
C LEU A 23 -26.73 -25.80 -21.91
N GLU A 24 -27.21 -26.56 -22.91
CA GLU A 24 -28.51 -26.35 -23.54
C GLU A 24 -29.65 -27.09 -22.84
N THR A 25 -29.42 -28.31 -22.35
CA THR A 25 -30.48 -29.15 -21.79
C THR A 25 -30.57 -29.02 -20.28
N MET A 26 -29.45 -28.98 -19.55
CA MET A 26 -29.43 -28.89 -18.09
C MET A 26 -29.53 -27.43 -17.64
N ASN A 27 -30.70 -26.84 -17.87
CA ASN A 27 -31.11 -25.54 -17.36
C ASN A 27 -32.35 -25.67 -16.47
N VAL A 28 -32.60 -24.65 -15.64
CA VAL A 28 -33.70 -24.67 -14.65
C VAL A 28 -35.04 -24.94 -15.32
N THR A 29 -35.34 -24.36 -16.49
CA THR A 29 -36.61 -24.55 -17.20
C THR A 29 -36.83 -26.01 -17.59
N ASN A 30 -35.83 -26.63 -18.22
CA ASN A 30 -35.90 -28.02 -18.68
C ASN A 30 -35.91 -29.03 -17.53
N ILE A 31 -35.20 -28.74 -16.43
CA ILE A 31 -35.23 -29.58 -15.23
C ILE A 31 -36.59 -29.49 -14.52
N SER A 32 -37.16 -28.28 -14.45
CA SER A 32 -38.38 -28.02 -13.68
C SER A 32 -39.66 -28.49 -14.38
N LYS A 33 -39.68 -28.45 -15.71
CA LYS A 33 -40.86 -28.79 -16.52
C LYS A 33 -41.38 -30.22 -16.26
N PRO A 34 -40.55 -31.28 -16.28
CA PRO A 34 -40.98 -32.65 -15.97
C PRO A 34 -41.53 -32.77 -14.54
N ILE A 35 -40.89 -32.13 -13.57
CA ILE A 35 -41.29 -32.16 -12.15
C ILE A 35 -42.71 -31.60 -11.99
N ILE A 36 -42.97 -30.42 -12.58
CA ILE A 36 -44.29 -29.78 -12.52
C ILE A 36 -45.34 -30.58 -13.33
N GLN A 37 -44.96 -31.15 -14.47
CA GLN A 37 -45.86 -32.00 -15.25
C GLN A 37 -46.24 -33.28 -14.49
N LYS A 38 -45.32 -33.91 -13.73
CA LYS A 38 -45.63 -35.05 -12.86
C LYS A 38 -46.65 -34.69 -11.78
N VAL A 39 -46.53 -33.52 -11.16
CA VAL A 39 -47.51 -33.01 -10.18
C VAL A 39 -48.87 -32.79 -10.85
N LYS A 40 -48.91 -32.12 -12.01
CA LYS A 40 -50.15 -31.90 -12.77
C LYS A 40 -50.81 -33.22 -13.18
N LYS A 41 -50.02 -34.20 -13.65
CA LYS A 41 -50.52 -35.53 -14.03
C LYS A 41 -51.16 -36.25 -12.84
N LYS A 42 -50.54 -36.21 -11.66
CA LYS A 42 -51.15 -36.77 -10.43
C LYS A 42 -52.47 -36.09 -10.07
N THR A 43 -52.53 -34.76 -10.16
CA THR A 43 -53.76 -33.99 -9.87
C THR A 43 -54.86 -34.26 -10.90
N ILE A 44 -54.53 -34.26 -12.19
CA ILE A 44 -55.46 -34.59 -13.28
C ILE A 44 -55.95 -36.04 -13.16
N GLY A 45 -55.07 -36.98 -12.83
CA GLY A 45 -55.42 -38.38 -12.57
C GLY A 45 -56.41 -38.52 -11.41
N LEU A 46 -56.23 -37.76 -10.31
CA LEU A 46 -57.19 -37.73 -9.20
C LEU A 46 -58.54 -37.12 -9.63
N ILE A 47 -58.52 -36.03 -10.40
CA ILE A 47 -59.73 -35.39 -10.95
C ILE A 47 -60.47 -36.34 -11.89
N ASN A 48 -59.76 -37.03 -12.78
CA ASN A 48 -60.32 -38.03 -13.70
C ASN A 48 -60.88 -39.24 -12.93
N PHE A 49 -60.22 -39.69 -11.86
CA PHE A 49 -60.72 -40.76 -10.97
C PHE A 49 -62.00 -40.35 -10.20
N ILE A 50 -62.05 -39.13 -9.67
CA ILE A 50 -63.24 -38.61 -8.99
C ILE A 50 -64.37 -38.35 -10.00
N GLY A 51 -64.05 -37.77 -11.16
CA GLY A 51 -64.99 -37.46 -12.23
C GLY A 51 -65.64 -38.71 -12.83
N SER A 52 -64.86 -39.78 -13.05
CA SER A 52 -65.36 -41.08 -13.50
C SER A 52 -66.28 -41.76 -12.47
N LYS A 53 -66.04 -41.58 -11.17
CA LYS A 53 -66.95 -42.05 -10.10
C LYS A 53 -68.23 -41.23 -9.94
N ILE A 54 -68.22 -39.96 -10.33
CA ILE A 54 -69.38 -39.04 -10.26
C ILE A 54 -70.16 -39.01 -11.60
N GLY A 55 -69.73 -39.77 -12.62
CA GLY A 55 -70.43 -39.89 -13.90
C GLY A 55 -70.25 -38.69 -14.85
N LYS A 56 -69.19 -37.88 -14.65
CA LYS A 56 -68.81 -36.81 -15.61
C LYS A 56 -67.84 -37.39 -16.64
N ASN A 57 -68.27 -37.48 -17.90
CA ASN A 57 -67.50 -38.05 -19.03
C ASN A 57 -66.41 -37.13 -19.63
N GLN A 58 -66.10 -35.99 -19.02
CA GLN A 58 -64.97 -35.16 -19.47
C GLN A 58 -63.68 -35.61 -18.78
N MET A 59 -62.92 -36.47 -19.45
CA MET A 59 -61.55 -36.77 -19.05
C MET A 59 -60.63 -35.64 -19.51
N MET A 60 -59.89 -35.06 -18.57
CA MET A 60 -58.85 -34.08 -18.88
C MET A 60 -57.65 -34.80 -19.47
N GLU A 61 -57.06 -34.23 -20.51
CA GLU A 61 -55.85 -34.76 -21.17
C GLU A 61 -54.66 -34.71 -20.21
N GLU A 62 -54.02 -35.87 -20.00
CA GLU A 62 -52.85 -35.96 -19.15
C GLU A 62 -51.60 -35.44 -19.88
N PRO A 63 -50.75 -34.64 -19.22
CA PRO A 63 -49.53 -34.14 -19.85
C PRO A 63 -48.52 -35.26 -20.11
N GLU A 64 -47.89 -35.24 -21.28
CA GLU A 64 -46.71 -36.06 -21.58
C GLU A 64 -45.50 -35.51 -20.81
N VAL A 65 -44.87 -36.37 -20.00
CA VAL A 65 -43.69 -36.04 -19.19
C VAL A 65 -42.45 -36.58 -19.91
N LYS A 66 -41.60 -35.68 -20.42
CA LYS A 66 -40.27 -36.05 -20.94
C LYS A 66 -39.23 -35.82 -19.85
N GLU A 67 -38.46 -36.84 -19.47
CA GLU A 67 -37.40 -36.69 -18.46
C GLU A 67 -36.18 -35.93 -19.02
N ILE A 68 -35.41 -35.29 -18.13
CA ILE A 68 -34.23 -34.51 -18.49
C ILE A 68 -33.18 -35.33 -19.26
N TRP A 69 -32.98 -36.59 -18.89
CA TRP A 69 -32.02 -37.48 -19.56
C TRP A 69 -32.44 -37.86 -20.98
N THR A 70 -33.74 -37.94 -21.26
CA THR A 70 -34.23 -38.12 -22.62
C THR A 70 -33.91 -36.91 -23.49
N LEU A 71 -34.03 -35.69 -22.95
CA LEU A 71 -33.64 -34.47 -23.66
C LEU A 71 -32.13 -34.41 -23.92
N VAL A 72 -31.31 -34.85 -22.96
CA VAL A 72 -29.85 -35.00 -23.11
C VAL A 72 -29.52 -35.94 -24.27
N ASP A 73 -30.15 -37.12 -24.33
CA ASP A 73 -29.88 -38.11 -25.38
C ASP A 73 -30.39 -37.68 -26.75
N GLU A 74 -31.58 -37.09 -26.83
CA GLU A 74 -32.14 -36.51 -28.06
C GLU A 74 -31.19 -35.43 -28.61
N LYS A 75 -30.72 -34.52 -27.75
CA LYS A 75 -29.82 -33.44 -28.15
C LYS A 75 -28.43 -33.94 -28.55
N ARG A 76 -27.90 -34.95 -27.84
CA ARG A 76 -26.64 -35.60 -28.22
C ARG A 76 -26.73 -36.21 -29.62
N CYS A 77 -27.82 -36.93 -29.93
CA CYS A 77 -28.05 -37.52 -31.25
C CYS A 77 -28.22 -36.48 -32.36
N GLU A 78 -28.80 -35.32 -32.05
CA GLU A 78 -28.88 -34.18 -32.98
C GLU A 78 -27.49 -33.64 -33.30
N LEU A 79 -26.69 -33.33 -32.28
CA LEU A 79 -25.38 -32.69 -32.41
C LEU A 79 -24.32 -33.59 -33.04
N LYS A 80 -24.46 -34.92 -32.97
CA LYS A 80 -23.59 -35.87 -33.71
C LYS A 80 -23.62 -35.70 -35.23
N LYS A 81 -24.57 -34.94 -35.77
CA LYS A 81 -24.68 -34.65 -37.21
C LYS A 81 -23.95 -33.36 -37.60
N TYR A 82 -23.51 -32.57 -36.62
CA TYR A 82 -22.87 -31.28 -36.85
C TYR A 82 -21.37 -31.47 -37.11
N THR A 83 -20.82 -30.57 -37.91
CA THR A 83 -19.38 -30.42 -38.14
C THR A 83 -18.71 -29.74 -36.95
N ARG A 84 -17.37 -29.80 -36.90
CA ARG A 84 -16.58 -29.13 -35.87
C ARG A 84 -16.87 -27.62 -35.83
N GLU A 85 -16.91 -26.99 -37.00
CA GLU A 85 -17.16 -25.56 -37.15
C GLU A 85 -18.54 -25.18 -36.63
N GLU A 86 -19.58 -25.95 -36.98
CA GLU A 86 -20.94 -25.70 -36.50
C GLU A 86 -21.08 -25.86 -34.99
N LEU A 87 -20.34 -26.80 -34.38
CA LEU A 87 -20.30 -27.00 -32.94
C LEU A 87 -19.55 -25.85 -32.22
N ASP A 88 -18.43 -25.39 -32.78
CA ASP A 88 -17.68 -24.24 -32.25
C ASP A 88 -18.54 -22.96 -32.30
N GLU A 89 -19.24 -22.70 -33.41
CA GLU A 89 -20.19 -21.59 -33.54
C GLU A 89 -21.35 -21.70 -32.53
N ARG A 90 -21.88 -22.91 -32.35
CA ARG A 90 -22.98 -23.16 -31.41
C ARG A 90 -22.55 -22.90 -29.97
N LEU A 91 -21.37 -23.40 -29.58
CA LEU A 91 -20.84 -23.19 -28.24
C LEU A 91 -20.53 -21.71 -27.99
N LEU A 92 -19.90 -21.02 -28.94
CA LEU A 92 -19.62 -19.59 -28.84
C LEU A 92 -20.90 -18.78 -28.59
N LYS A 93 -21.98 -19.10 -29.34
CA LYS A 93 -23.29 -18.46 -29.16
C LYS A 93 -23.84 -18.70 -27.75
N ILE A 94 -23.81 -19.95 -27.27
CA ILE A 94 -24.27 -20.31 -25.92
C ILE A 94 -23.49 -19.56 -24.83
N LEU A 95 -22.16 -19.51 -24.96
CA LEU A 95 -21.30 -18.81 -24.00
C LEU A 95 -21.59 -17.31 -24.02
N THR A 96 -21.83 -16.73 -25.19
CA THR A 96 -22.18 -15.31 -25.33
C THR A 96 -23.56 -14.99 -24.75
N GLU A 97 -24.54 -15.89 -24.90
CA GLU A 97 -25.89 -15.72 -24.34
C GLU A 97 -25.90 -15.85 -22.80
N LYS A 98 -25.05 -16.73 -22.25
CA LYS A 98 -24.97 -16.99 -20.80
C LYS A 98 -24.06 -16.00 -20.06
N THR A 99 -23.04 -15.48 -20.73
CA THR A 99 -22.20 -14.40 -20.20
C THR A 99 -22.93 -13.06 -20.44
N ARG A 100 -22.85 -12.12 -19.50
CA ARG A 100 -23.59 -10.84 -19.59
C ARG A 100 -22.92 -9.85 -20.54
N ASN A 101 -22.33 -10.33 -21.63
CA ASN A 101 -21.60 -9.50 -22.57
C ASN A 101 -22.60 -8.72 -23.44
N HIS A 102 -22.77 -7.43 -23.13
CA HIS A 102 -23.63 -6.49 -23.87
C HIS A 102 -22.91 -5.80 -25.04
N GLY A 103 -21.65 -6.17 -25.33
CA GLY A 103 -20.88 -5.63 -26.44
C GLY A 103 -21.34 -6.17 -27.80
N GLU A 104 -21.30 -5.32 -28.84
CA GLU A 104 -21.46 -5.76 -30.22
C GLU A 104 -20.21 -6.57 -30.62
N ASN A 105 -20.32 -7.91 -30.65
CA ASN A 105 -19.27 -8.88 -30.99
C ASN A 105 -18.09 -8.97 -29.99
N PRO A 106 -18.28 -9.61 -28.82
CA PRO A 106 -17.21 -9.79 -27.86
C PRO A 106 -16.08 -10.68 -28.39
N THR A 107 -14.85 -10.40 -27.97
CA THR A 107 -13.66 -11.19 -28.31
C THR A 107 -13.62 -12.52 -27.55
N GLU A 108 -12.87 -13.51 -28.05
CA GLU A 108 -12.63 -14.77 -27.33
C GLU A 108 -12.05 -14.55 -25.93
N ASP A 109 -11.19 -13.54 -25.77
CA ASP A 109 -10.59 -13.20 -24.48
C ASP A 109 -11.65 -12.64 -23.52
N GLU A 110 -12.50 -11.71 -23.98
CA GLU A 110 -13.60 -11.15 -23.17
C GLU A 110 -14.57 -12.24 -22.69
N ILE A 111 -15.01 -13.13 -23.59
CA ILE A 111 -15.89 -14.24 -23.23
C ILE A 111 -15.20 -15.19 -22.25
N SER A 112 -13.93 -15.52 -22.50
CA SER A 112 -13.17 -16.42 -21.64
C SER A 112 -13.03 -15.86 -20.22
N VAL A 113 -12.72 -14.57 -20.08
CA VAL A 113 -12.59 -13.91 -18.78
C VAL A 113 -13.91 -13.99 -18.03
N GLU A 114 -15.03 -13.63 -18.66
CA GLU A 114 -16.35 -13.63 -18.00
C GLU A 114 -16.78 -15.05 -17.58
N VAL A 115 -16.53 -16.08 -18.41
CA VAL A 115 -16.76 -17.50 -18.05
C VAL A 115 -15.92 -17.90 -16.82
N ILE A 116 -14.63 -17.52 -16.80
CA ILE A 116 -13.71 -17.81 -15.69
C ILE A 116 -14.14 -17.08 -14.41
N GLU A 117 -14.52 -15.82 -14.50
CA GLU A 117 -14.99 -15.02 -13.36
C GLU A 117 -16.28 -15.58 -12.76
N GLU A 118 -17.27 -15.92 -13.60
CA GLU A 118 -18.51 -16.53 -13.10
C GLU A 118 -18.22 -17.89 -12.43
N ALA A 119 -17.45 -18.77 -13.07
CA ALA A 119 -17.06 -20.04 -12.46
C ALA A 119 -16.27 -19.85 -11.16
N GLY A 120 -15.39 -18.86 -11.08
CA GLY A 120 -14.60 -18.53 -9.88
C GLY A 120 -15.46 -18.22 -8.66
N LYS A 121 -16.66 -17.64 -8.87
CA LYS A 121 -17.63 -17.35 -7.79
C LYS A 121 -18.13 -18.63 -7.10
N LEU A 122 -18.19 -19.77 -7.79
CA LEU A 122 -18.57 -21.06 -7.20
C LEU A 122 -17.59 -21.49 -6.09
N TYR A 123 -16.30 -21.21 -6.30
CA TYR A 123 -15.22 -21.64 -5.44
C TYR A 123 -14.67 -20.53 -4.54
N LYS A 124 -15.34 -19.38 -4.49
CA LYS A 124 -14.92 -18.21 -3.71
C LYS A 124 -13.49 -17.76 -4.06
N ILE A 125 -13.14 -17.81 -5.34
CA ILE A 125 -11.83 -17.33 -5.85
C ILE A 125 -11.94 -15.81 -6.01
N PHE A 126 -11.94 -15.10 -4.87
CA PHE A 126 -12.11 -13.65 -4.80
C PHE A 126 -10.79 -12.87 -4.81
N LYS A 127 -9.65 -13.56 -4.75
CA LYS A 127 -8.36 -12.90 -4.84
C LYS A 127 -8.20 -12.30 -6.24
N ASN A 128 -7.62 -11.11 -6.28
CA ASN A 128 -7.12 -10.50 -7.51
C ASN A 128 -6.07 -11.46 -8.10
N LEU A 129 -6.43 -12.20 -9.13
CA LEU A 129 -5.63 -13.19 -9.82
C LEU A 129 -5.86 -12.95 -11.31
N THR A 130 -4.87 -13.26 -12.14
CA THR A 130 -5.07 -13.20 -13.58
C THR A 130 -6.10 -14.26 -14.03
N PRO A 131 -6.79 -14.05 -15.17
CA PRO A 131 -7.70 -15.06 -15.73
C PRO A 131 -7.09 -16.46 -15.83
N GLY A 132 -5.84 -16.57 -16.28
CA GLY A 132 -5.11 -17.85 -16.34
C GLY A 132 -4.93 -18.49 -14.96
N GLN A 133 -4.54 -17.72 -13.94
CA GLN A 133 -4.40 -18.21 -12.56
C GLN A 133 -5.74 -18.64 -11.95
N LYS A 134 -6.83 -17.94 -12.28
CA LYS A 134 -8.19 -18.32 -11.86
C LYS A 134 -8.62 -19.62 -12.53
N ALA A 135 -8.36 -19.79 -13.83
CA ALA A 135 -8.65 -21.03 -14.56
C ALA A 135 -7.91 -22.23 -13.96
N ASP A 136 -6.61 -22.08 -13.65
CA ASP A 136 -5.81 -23.12 -13.01
C ASP A 136 -6.36 -23.50 -11.62
N SER A 137 -6.76 -22.49 -10.84
CA SER A 137 -7.39 -22.69 -9.54
C SER A 137 -8.74 -23.43 -9.63
N ILE A 138 -9.55 -23.12 -10.64
CA ILE A 138 -10.82 -23.81 -10.93
C ILE A 138 -10.54 -25.26 -11.33
N TYR A 139 -9.58 -25.49 -12.22
CA TYR A 139 -9.17 -26.83 -12.66
C TYR A 139 -8.76 -27.72 -11.48
N LEU A 140 -7.92 -27.22 -10.57
CA LEU A 140 -7.50 -27.95 -9.38
C LEU A 140 -8.69 -28.27 -8.46
N LYS A 141 -9.51 -27.27 -8.13
CA LYS A 141 -10.67 -27.46 -7.25
C LYS A 141 -11.72 -28.41 -7.82
N TYR A 142 -11.96 -28.34 -9.14
CA TYR A 142 -12.86 -29.27 -9.81
C TYR A 142 -12.28 -30.69 -9.84
N SER A 143 -10.98 -30.84 -10.09
CA SER A 143 -10.29 -32.14 -10.08
C SER A 143 -10.30 -32.81 -8.71
N ASP A 144 -10.06 -32.04 -7.64
CA ASP A 144 -10.13 -32.52 -6.26
C ASP A 144 -11.54 -33.01 -5.92
N LYS A 145 -12.56 -32.25 -6.36
CA LYS A 145 -13.96 -32.61 -6.15
C LYS A 145 -14.32 -33.93 -6.86
N LEU A 146 -13.93 -34.10 -8.12
CA LEU A 146 -14.12 -35.35 -8.86
C LEU A 146 -13.42 -36.52 -8.15
N SER A 147 -12.19 -36.32 -7.69
CA SER A 147 -11.39 -37.36 -7.02
C SER A 147 -11.98 -37.78 -5.68
N ASN A 148 -12.55 -36.83 -4.92
CA ASN A 148 -13.24 -37.13 -3.67
C ASN A 148 -14.57 -37.86 -3.92
N LYS A 149 -15.33 -37.45 -4.94
CA LYS A 149 -16.59 -38.12 -5.31
C LYS A 149 -16.40 -39.51 -5.91
N ALA A 150 -15.33 -39.73 -6.67
CA ALA A 150 -14.96 -41.07 -7.14
C ALA A 150 -14.59 -42.04 -6.00
N LYS A 151 -14.21 -41.53 -4.82
CA LYS A 151 -14.02 -42.34 -3.61
C LYS A 151 -15.33 -42.66 -2.89
N GLU A 152 -16.36 -41.83 -3.06
CA GLU A 152 -17.69 -42.01 -2.45
C GLU A 152 -18.63 -42.87 -3.33
N TYR A 153 -18.44 -42.84 -4.65
CA TYR A 153 -19.21 -43.60 -5.63
C TYR A 153 -18.28 -44.45 -6.50
N LEU A 154 -18.39 -45.78 -6.38
CA LEU A 154 -17.66 -46.77 -7.21
C LEU A 154 -18.04 -46.76 -8.70
N ASN A 155 -18.87 -45.83 -9.16
CA ASN A 155 -19.43 -45.82 -10.51
C ASN A 155 -19.07 -44.54 -11.28
N GLU A 156 -18.65 -44.75 -12.52
CA GLU A 156 -18.19 -43.80 -13.55
C GLU A 156 -19.25 -42.77 -14.01
N GLN A 157 -19.87 -42.00 -13.11
CA GLN A 157 -20.81 -40.95 -13.52
C GLN A 157 -20.12 -39.59 -13.62
N THR A 158 -19.97 -39.09 -14.84
CA THR A 158 -19.32 -37.82 -15.21
C THR A 158 -20.07 -36.54 -14.78
N PHE A 159 -21.24 -36.67 -14.12
CA PHE A 159 -22.20 -35.57 -13.90
C PHE A 159 -22.71 -35.42 -12.45
N VAL A 160 -22.04 -35.98 -11.45
CA VAL A 160 -22.54 -36.02 -10.05
C VAL A 160 -22.97 -34.65 -9.52
N ASP A 161 -22.28 -33.56 -9.88
CA ASP A 161 -22.63 -32.19 -9.46
C ASP A 161 -23.93 -31.65 -10.05
N LEU A 162 -24.21 -32.04 -11.29
CA LEU A 162 -25.41 -31.63 -12.00
C LEU A 162 -26.62 -32.43 -11.54
N GLN A 163 -26.40 -33.66 -11.07
CA GLN A 163 -27.43 -34.48 -10.42
C GLN A 163 -27.83 -33.90 -9.06
N GLU A 164 -26.88 -33.57 -8.18
CA GLU A 164 -27.17 -32.89 -6.90
C GLU A 164 -27.96 -31.59 -7.12
N THR A 165 -27.60 -30.82 -8.13
CA THR A 165 -28.29 -29.56 -8.44
C THR A 165 -29.69 -29.80 -9.03
N THR A 166 -29.90 -30.94 -9.71
CA THR A 166 -31.23 -31.37 -10.15
C THR A 166 -32.11 -31.74 -8.96
N GLU A 167 -31.54 -32.43 -7.95
CA GLU A 167 -32.23 -32.76 -6.69
C GLU A 167 -32.59 -31.51 -5.88
N ASP A 168 -31.69 -30.53 -5.77
CA ASP A 168 -31.95 -29.21 -5.15
C ASP A 168 -33.16 -28.52 -5.82
N ILE A 169 -33.23 -28.53 -7.16
CA ILE A 169 -34.34 -27.94 -7.91
C ILE A 169 -35.64 -28.69 -7.63
N GLU A 170 -35.58 -30.02 -7.57
CA GLU A 170 -36.72 -30.88 -7.33
C GLU A 170 -37.30 -30.69 -5.92
N GLU A 171 -36.46 -30.55 -4.90
CA GLU A 171 -36.88 -30.19 -3.54
C GLU A 171 -37.58 -28.82 -3.51
N ILE A 172 -36.97 -27.80 -4.13
CA ILE A 172 -37.52 -26.44 -4.17
C ILE A 172 -38.92 -26.44 -4.81
N ILE A 173 -39.08 -27.10 -5.96
CA ILE A 173 -40.37 -27.15 -6.67
C ILE A 173 -41.42 -27.92 -5.89
N ASN A 174 -41.04 -29.03 -5.24
CA ASN A 174 -41.98 -29.83 -4.46
C ASN A 174 -42.54 -29.05 -3.27
N ASN A 175 -41.75 -28.15 -2.69
CA ASN A 175 -42.15 -27.27 -1.60
C ASN A 175 -42.99 -26.04 -2.02
N MET A 176 -43.17 -25.80 -3.33
CA MET A 176 -44.02 -24.70 -3.84
C MET A 176 -45.51 -25.06 -3.82
N ASP A 177 -46.36 -24.05 -3.59
CA ASP A 177 -47.81 -24.17 -3.77
C ASP A 177 -48.21 -24.17 -5.27
N GLU A 178 -49.46 -24.54 -5.58
CA GLU A 178 -49.95 -24.64 -6.97
C GLU A 178 -49.97 -23.31 -7.72
N LYS A 179 -50.12 -22.18 -7.02
CA LYS A 179 -50.08 -20.83 -7.62
C LYS A 179 -48.64 -20.46 -7.97
N GLN A 180 -47.69 -20.76 -7.08
CA GLN A 180 -46.26 -20.59 -7.29
C GLN A 180 -45.76 -21.45 -8.46
N LYS A 181 -46.15 -22.73 -8.52
CA LYS A 181 -45.83 -23.64 -9.64
C LYS A 181 -46.41 -23.16 -10.97
N LYS A 182 -47.64 -22.63 -10.96
CA LYS A 182 -48.28 -22.09 -12.17
C LYS A 182 -47.60 -20.82 -12.66
N ASN A 183 -47.29 -19.90 -11.75
CA ASN A 183 -46.56 -18.67 -12.07
C ASN A 183 -45.16 -19.01 -12.61
N PHE A 184 -44.46 -19.96 -12.00
CA PHE A 184 -43.14 -20.42 -12.43
C PHE A 184 -43.09 -20.88 -13.91
N LEU A 185 -44.15 -21.53 -14.42
CA LEU A 185 -44.24 -21.92 -15.83
C LEU A 185 -44.64 -20.79 -16.79
N GLN A 186 -45.25 -19.72 -16.26
CA GLN A 186 -45.84 -18.64 -17.07
C GLN A 186 -44.94 -17.41 -17.17
N SER A 187 -44.05 -17.21 -16.21
CA SER A 187 -43.06 -16.14 -16.22
C SER A 187 -41.66 -16.76 -16.14
N VAL A 188 -40.93 -16.66 -17.24
CA VAL A 188 -39.48 -16.89 -17.29
C VAL A 188 -38.73 -15.80 -16.46
N ASP A 189 -39.42 -14.68 -16.21
CA ASP A 189 -38.97 -13.56 -15.36
C ASP A 189 -39.62 -13.59 -13.97
N ILE A 190 -39.17 -14.48 -13.06
CA ILE A 190 -39.47 -14.28 -11.64
C ILE A 190 -38.19 -13.97 -10.89
N GLU A 191 -38.19 -12.78 -10.29
CA GLU A 191 -37.34 -12.29 -9.21
C GLU A 191 -37.49 -13.13 -7.91
N ASN A 192 -37.54 -14.47 -8.00
CA ASN A 192 -37.48 -15.31 -6.82
C ASN A 192 -35.99 -15.57 -6.54
N VAL A 193 -35.45 -14.81 -5.58
CA VAL A 193 -34.02 -14.77 -5.24
C VAL A 193 -33.42 -16.18 -5.07
N THR A 194 -34.18 -17.12 -4.51
CA THR A 194 -33.73 -18.51 -4.31
C THR A 194 -33.49 -19.26 -5.62
N LEU A 195 -34.40 -19.14 -6.59
CA LEU A 195 -34.29 -19.81 -7.90
C LEU A 195 -33.23 -19.16 -8.79
N LEU A 196 -33.10 -17.83 -8.71
CA LEU A 196 -32.05 -17.10 -9.41
C LEU A 196 -30.64 -17.51 -8.91
N ASN A 197 -30.51 -17.81 -7.61
CA ASN A 197 -29.27 -18.34 -7.05
C ASN A 197 -28.98 -19.77 -7.53
N VAL A 198 -30.00 -20.64 -7.64
CA VAL A 198 -29.83 -22.00 -8.17
C VAL A 198 -29.49 -21.99 -9.66
N TRP A 199 -30.12 -21.10 -10.44
CA TRP A 199 -29.78 -20.90 -11.85
C TRP A 199 -28.31 -20.48 -12.00
N LYS A 200 -27.88 -19.45 -11.29
CA LYS A 200 -26.48 -19.02 -11.31
C LYS A 200 -25.53 -20.12 -10.84
N LYS A 201 -25.90 -20.92 -9.83
CA LYS A 201 -25.09 -22.05 -9.37
C LYS A 201 -24.89 -23.09 -10.48
N LEU A 202 -25.95 -23.42 -11.22
CA LEU A 202 -25.92 -24.39 -12.32
C LEU A 202 -25.05 -23.90 -13.48
N ASP A 203 -25.22 -22.65 -13.92
CA ASP A 203 -24.38 -22.09 -14.99
C ASP A 203 -22.89 -22.06 -14.59
N ARG A 204 -22.59 -21.72 -13.33
CA ARG A 204 -21.21 -21.73 -12.82
C ARG A 204 -20.61 -23.13 -12.74
N GLN A 205 -21.42 -24.16 -12.47
CA GLN A 205 -20.96 -25.55 -12.51
C GLN A 205 -20.63 -25.99 -13.93
N HIS A 206 -21.48 -25.63 -14.91
CA HIS A 206 -21.19 -25.88 -16.32
C HIS A 206 -19.90 -25.19 -16.76
N PHE A 207 -19.72 -23.92 -16.40
CA PHE A 207 -18.50 -23.18 -16.68
C PHE A 207 -17.26 -23.80 -15.99
N ALA A 208 -17.38 -24.22 -14.73
CA ALA A 208 -16.29 -24.90 -14.04
C ALA A 208 -15.87 -26.21 -14.73
N ARG A 209 -16.85 -27.01 -15.20
CA ARG A 209 -16.59 -28.23 -15.98
C ARG A 209 -15.92 -27.91 -17.32
N LEU A 210 -16.42 -26.91 -18.04
CA LEU A 210 -15.86 -26.44 -19.30
C LEU A 210 -14.40 -26.01 -19.13
N ILE A 211 -14.13 -25.16 -18.14
CA ILE A 211 -12.76 -24.70 -17.82
C ILE A 211 -11.87 -25.89 -17.47
N TRP A 212 -12.35 -26.83 -16.65
CA TRP A 212 -11.59 -28.03 -16.32
C TRP A 212 -11.19 -28.84 -17.56
N LEU A 213 -12.13 -29.07 -18.50
CA LEU A 213 -11.84 -29.75 -19.77
C LEU A 213 -10.82 -28.99 -20.61
N CYS A 214 -11.01 -27.67 -20.75
CA CYS A 214 -10.15 -26.83 -21.57
C CYS A 214 -8.72 -26.77 -21.01
N VAL A 215 -8.57 -26.57 -19.70
CA VAL A 215 -7.27 -26.55 -19.02
C VAL A 215 -6.60 -27.92 -19.13
N LYS A 216 -7.35 -29.02 -18.92
CA LYS A 216 -6.83 -30.39 -19.08
C LYS A 216 -6.31 -30.63 -20.50
N ALA A 217 -7.08 -30.29 -21.53
CA ALA A 217 -6.70 -30.47 -22.93
C ALA A 217 -5.54 -29.56 -23.37
N TYR A 218 -5.39 -28.40 -22.72
CA TYR A 218 -4.28 -27.50 -22.99
C TYR A 218 -2.95 -27.98 -22.39
N GLY A 219 -2.98 -28.85 -21.37
CA GLY A 219 -1.79 -29.40 -20.72
C GLY A 219 -1.81 -29.34 -19.19
N GLY A 220 -2.97 -29.09 -18.59
CA GLY A 220 -3.19 -29.07 -17.14
C GLY A 220 -2.98 -27.72 -16.46
N ARG A 221 -2.61 -26.67 -17.22
CA ARG A 221 -2.47 -25.28 -16.75
C ARG A 221 -2.51 -24.28 -17.91
N PHE A 222 -3.09 -23.11 -17.70
CA PHE A 222 -3.04 -21.95 -18.60
C PHE A 222 -1.90 -20.99 -18.25
N THR A 223 -1.48 -20.92 -16.99
CA THR A 223 -0.31 -20.13 -16.62
C THR A 223 0.98 -20.74 -17.22
N PRO A 224 1.98 -19.92 -17.57
CA PRO A 224 3.25 -20.40 -18.12
C PRO A 224 4.04 -21.19 -17.08
N LYS A 225 4.60 -22.33 -17.49
CA LYS A 225 5.57 -23.05 -16.65
C LYS A 225 6.74 -22.14 -16.30
N GLN A 226 7.30 -22.28 -15.10
CA GLN A 226 8.36 -21.38 -14.62
C GLN A 226 9.57 -21.40 -15.56
N GLU A 227 9.88 -22.55 -16.13
CA GLU A 227 10.97 -22.78 -17.09
C GLU A 227 10.85 -21.93 -18.37
N LEU A 228 9.67 -21.36 -18.65
CA LEU A 228 9.44 -20.46 -19.79
C LEU A 228 9.64 -18.98 -19.42
N LEU A 229 9.82 -18.67 -18.14
CA LEU A 229 9.90 -17.30 -17.64
C LEU A 229 11.35 -16.79 -17.68
N PRO A 230 11.57 -15.51 -18.03
CA PRO A 230 12.92 -14.95 -18.17
C PRO A 230 13.74 -14.99 -16.88
N SER A 231 13.07 -14.97 -15.73
CA SER A 231 13.68 -15.10 -14.41
C SER A 231 13.80 -16.55 -13.93
N PHE A 232 13.65 -17.55 -14.77
CA PHE A 232 13.97 -18.91 -14.35
C PHE A 232 15.46 -19.21 -14.52
N ILE A 233 16.02 -20.00 -13.61
CA ILE A 233 17.41 -20.46 -13.66
C ILE A 233 17.37 -21.96 -13.44
N GLU A 234 17.89 -22.72 -14.40
CA GLU A 234 17.98 -24.18 -14.30
C GLU A 234 19.26 -24.62 -13.57
N GLU A 235 20.35 -23.85 -13.71
CA GLU A 235 21.66 -24.16 -13.13
C GLU A 235 21.78 -23.65 -11.70
N GLU A 236 21.88 -24.56 -10.72
CA GLU A 236 22.01 -24.25 -9.29
C GLU A 236 23.18 -23.30 -8.99
N GLU A 237 24.31 -23.44 -9.69
CA GLU A 237 25.49 -22.57 -9.48
C GLU A 237 25.19 -21.09 -9.81
N LYS A 238 24.46 -20.85 -10.91
CA LYS A 238 24.05 -19.50 -11.32
C LYS A 238 23.00 -18.92 -10.37
N GLU A 239 22.10 -19.76 -9.87
CA GLU A 239 21.11 -19.35 -8.86
C GLU A 239 21.79 -18.88 -7.58
N ILE A 240 22.76 -19.65 -7.08
CA ILE A 240 23.56 -19.29 -5.89
C ILE A 240 24.32 -17.98 -6.11
N GLU A 241 24.89 -17.76 -7.29
CA GLU A 241 25.59 -16.50 -7.62
C GLU A 241 24.65 -15.29 -7.57
N ILE A 242 23.45 -15.41 -8.15
CA ILE A 242 22.45 -14.33 -8.16
C ILE A 242 21.92 -14.06 -6.76
N LEU A 243 21.65 -15.11 -5.97
CA LEU A 243 21.22 -14.95 -4.57
C LEU A 243 22.26 -14.20 -3.73
N LYS A 244 23.55 -14.51 -3.91
CA LYS A 244 24.64 -13.77 -3.24
C LYS A 244 24.68 -12.30 -3.65
N LYS A 245 24.50 -11.99 -4.94
CA LYS A 245 24.44 -10.60 -5.43
C LYS A 245 23.27 -9.83 -4.82
N ASP A 246 22.11 -10.47 -4.70
CA ASP A 246 20.91 -9.89 -4.09
C ASP A 246 21.10 -9.65 -2.58
N GLU A 247 21.68 -10.62 -1.86
CA GLU A 247 22.04 -10.46 -0.44
C GLU A 247 23.05 -9.33 -0.23
N ASP A 248 24.09 -9.26 -1.06
CA ASP A 248 25.11 -8.21 -1.01
C ASP A 248 24.54 -6.81 -1.31
N LEU A 249 23.59 -6.71 -2.24
CA LEU A 249 22.85 -5.47 -2.50
C LEU A 249 22.03 -5.07 -1.29
N LYS A 250 21.23 -5.98 -0.74
CA LYS A 250 20.38 -5.72 0.42
C LYS A 250 21.19 -5.26 1.63
N LYS A 251 22.29 -5.95 1.93
CA LYS A 251 23.21 -5.56 3.00
C LYS A 251 23.79 -4.15 2.77
N SER A 252 24.14 -3.83 1.52
CA SER A 252 24.67 -2.50 1.18
C SER A 252 23.60 -1.40 1.35
N GLN A 253 22.34 -1.68 1.05
CA GLN A 253 21.21 -0.77 1.29
C GLN A 253 20.95 -0.56 2.80
N GLU A 254 21.03 -1.63 3.60
CA GLU A 254 20.91 -1.56 5.06
C GLU A 254 22.04 -0.73 5.70
N GLU A 255 23.29 -0.95 5.28
CA GLU A 255 24.44 -0.15 5.71
C GLU A 255 24.26 1.34 5.35
N LEU A 256 23.74 1.64 4.15
CA LEU A 256 23.47 3.01 3.71
C LEU A 256 22.40 3.69 4.58
N LEU A 257 21.35 2.96 4.98
CA LEU A 257 20.29 3.46 5.85
C LEU A 257 20.82 3.77 7.26
N GLU A 258 21.66 2.89 7.81
CA GLU A 258 22.28 3.10 9.12
C GLU A 258 23.23 4.30 9.11
N LEU A 259 24.04 4.47 8.06
CA LEU A 259 24.87 5.67 7.86
C LEU A 259 24.03 6.95 7.84
N LYS A 260 22.90 6.94 7.12
CA LYS A 260 21.99 8.10 7.06
C LYS A 260 21.46 8.47 8.45
N LYS A 261 21.04 7.47 9.24
CA LYS A 261 20.56 7.65 10.61
C LYS A 261 21.65 8.21 11.52
N ASN A 262 22.88 7.72 11.40
CA ASN A 262 24.01 8.22 12.19
C ASN A 262 24.36 9.67 11.86
N ILE A 263 24.28 10.06 10.57
CA ILE A 263 24.46 11.47 10.16
C ILE A 263 23.38 12.36 10.79
N GLU A 264 22.13 11.91 10.83
CA GLU A 264 21.03 12.66 11.45
C GLU A 264 21.23 12.84 12.95
N LEU A 265 21.62 11.78 13.66
CA LEU A 265 21.99 11.85 15.09
C LEU A 265 23.16 12.80 15.36
N CYS A 266 24.16 12.84 14.48
CA CYS A 266 25.26 13.79 14.58
C CYS A 266 24.81 15.24 14.38
N LYS A 267 23.90 15.50 13.43
CA LYS A 267 23.33 16.84 13.22
C LYS A 267 22.56 17.32 14.45
N ASP A 268 21.73 16.48 15.04
CA ASP A 268 20.99 16.82 16.27
C ASP A 268 21.95 17.17 17.43
N LYS A 269 23.08 16.44 17.53
CA LYS A 269 24.12 16.73 18.53
C LYS A 269 24.84 18.05 18.25
N ILE A 270 25.16 18.34 16.98
CA ILE A 270 25.76 19.62 16.55
C ILE A 270 24.84 20.77 16.96
N ASP A 271 23.54 20.69 16.64
CA ASP A 271 22.56 21.73 16.99
C ASP A 271 22.45 21.94 18.51
N SER A 272 22.49 20.85 19.29
CA SER A 272 22.50 20.92 20.76
C SER A 272 23.76 21.64 21.30
N ILE A 273 24.93 21.31 20.74
CA ILE A 273 26.20 21.94 21.12
C ILE A 273 26.22 23.42 20.73
N GLU A 274 25.75 23.80 19.54
CA GLU A 274 25.65 25.20 19.11
C GLU A 274 24.77 26.03 20.05
N ASN A 275 23.62 25.48 20.47
CA ASN A 275 22.75 26.14 21.44
C ASN A 275 23.43 26.33 22.80
N ASN A 276 24.21 25.34 23.25
CA ASN A 276 24.97 25.43 24.50
C ASN A 276 26.10 26.48 24.40
N LEU A 277 26.84 26.52 23.30
CA LEU A 277 27.84 27.55 23.03
C LEU A 277 27.21 28.94 23.05
N GLN A 278 26.09 29.13 22.35
CA GLN A 278 25.40 30.41 22.32
C GLN A 278 24.96 30.85 23.73
N LYS A 279 24.48 29.92 24.56
CA LYS A 279 24.10 30.18 25.95
C LYS A 279 25.32 30.60 26.79
N GLU A 280 26.42 29.85 26.73
CA GLU A 280 27.63 30.16 27.49
C GLU A 280 28.26 31.49 27.04
N SER A 281 28.29 31.79 25.74
CA SER A 281 28.75 33.07 25.21
C SER A 281 27.90 34.26 25.69
N ARG A 282 26.58 34.10 25.77
CA ARG A 282 25.70 35.15 26.35
C ARG A 282 26.02 35.42 27.82
N LEU A 283 26.28 34.36 28.59
CA LEU A 283 26.65 34.49 30.01
C LEU A 283 28.04 35.14 30.18
N LEU A 284 29.00 34.77 29.33
CA LEU A 284 30.33 35.38 29.31
C LEU A 284 30.25 36.88 29.01
N ASN A 285 29.55 37.26 27.94
CA ASN A 285 29.40 38.66 27.54
C ASN A 285 28.74 39.48 28.65
N LYS A 286 27.70 38.93 29.29
CA LYS A 286 27.07 39.59 30.44
C LYS A 286 28.06 39.83 31.59
N ALA A 287 28.86 38.82 31.95
CA ALA A 287 29.85 38.95 33.03
C ALA A 287 30.95 39.98 32.70
N ILE A 288 31.37 40.06 31.43
CA ILE A 288 32.31 41.09 30.96
C ILE A 288 31.69 42.48 31.11
N THR A 289 30.47 42.68 30.61
CA THR A 289 29.76 43.96 30.70
C THR A 289 29.52 44.39 32.15
N ASP A 290 29.08 43.47 33.01
CA ASP A 290 28.84 43.75 34.44
C ASP A 290 30.15 44.15 35.16
N LYS A 291 31.28 43.54 34.78
CA LYS A 291 32.60 43.91 35.28
C LYS A 291 33.03 45.30 34.79
N GLU A 292 32.91 45.59 33.49
CA GLU A 292 33.27 46.89 32.91
C GLU A 292 32.49 48.03 33.57
N HIS A 293 31.18 47.86 33.78
CA HIS A 293 30.35 48.86 34.48
C HIS A 293 30.83 49.07 35.92
N ALA A 294 31.16 48.00 36.65
CA ALA A 294 31.67 48.13 38.01
C ALA A 294 33.03 48.84 38.08
N GLU A 295 33.91 48.61 37.09
CA GLU A 295 35.19 49.32 36.96
C GLU A 295 34.98 50.82 36.66
N GLU A 296 34.06 51.16 35.77
CA GLU A 296 33.67 52.54 35.47
C GLU A 296 33.06 53.25 36.70
N ASP A 297 32.18 52.56 37.42
CA ASP A 297 31.57 53.06 38.66
C ASP A 297 32.64 53.39 39.71
N ILE A 298 33.63 52.50 39.92
CA ILE A 298 34.75 52.76 40.83
C ILE A 298 35.55 53.99 40.41
N ILE A 299 35.82 54.18 39.11
CA ILE A 299 36.51 55.37 38.61
C ILE A 299 35.70 56.63 38.90
N SER A 300 34.37 56.56 38.72
CA SER A 300 33.46 57.69 38.99
C SER A 300 33.41 58.04 40.48
N LEU A 301 33.26 57.03 41.35
CA LEU A 301 33.27 57.16 42.81
C LEU A 301 34.59 57.73 43.30
N GLY A 302 35.72 57.30 42.72
CA GLY A 302 37.04 57.85 43.02
C GLY A 302 37.16 59.35 42.74
N LYS A 303 36.56 59.84 41.64
CA LYS A 303 36.52 61.28 41.32
C LYS A 303 35.66 62.07 42.33
N ILE A 304 34.55 61.50 42.78
CA ILE A 304 33.67 62.13 43.79
C ILE A 304 34.39 62.16 45.14
N ASN A 305 35.01 61.05 45.54
CA ASN A 305 35.77 60.94 46.77
C ASN A 305 36.87 62.01 46.90
N VAL A 306 37.63 62.25 45.82
CA VAL A 306 38.65 63.31 45.79
C VAL A 306 38.04 64.69 46.05
N LYS A 307 36.92 65.01 45.39
CA LYS A 307 36.23 66.30 45.58
C LYS A 307 35.68 66.47 47.00
N LEU A 308 35.13 65.41 47.59
CA LEU A 308 34.60 65.44 48.95
C LEU A 308 35.71 65.55 50.00
N GLU A 309 36.85 64.90 49.81
CA GLU A 309 38.02 65.07 50.68
C GLU A 309 38.58 66.50 50.63
N GLU A 310 38.61 67.12 49.43
CA GLU A 310 38.96 68.54 49.29
C GLU A 310 37.95 69.44 50.02
N ALA A 311 36.65 69.20 49.85
CA ALA A 311 35.60 69.96 50.53
C ALA A 311 35.64 69.79 52.05
N LYS A 312 35.87 68.58 52.55
CA LYS A 312 36.04 68.26 53.97
C LYS A 312 37.19 69.07 54.56
N LYS A 313 38.36 69.07 53.92
CA LYS A 313 39.52 69.82 54.37
C LYS A 313 39.21 71.32 54.48
N ILE A 314 38.52 71.89 53.49
CA ILE A 314 38.09 73.30 53.53
C ILE A 314 37.18 73.56 54.74
N HIS A 315 36.20 72.69 55.01
CA HIS A 315 35.28 72.87 56.15
C HIS A 315 35.97 72.65 57.50
N GLU A 316 36.93 71.73 57.60
CA GLU A 316 37.77 71.51 58.78
C GLU A 316 38.68 72.70 59.08
N ASP A 317 39.27 73.32 58.05
CA ASP A 317 40.05 74.55 58.17
C ASP A 317 39.17 75.71 58.67
N VAL A 318 37.95 75.87 58.11
CA VAL A 318 36.97 76.88 58.55
C VAL A 318 36.50 76.63 59.99
N LEU A 319 36.25 75.38 60.39
CA LEU A 319 35.91 75.03 61.78
C LEU A 319 37.01 75.44 62.77
N THR A 320 38.27 75.30 62.35
CA THR A 320 39.44 75.70 63.14
C THR A 320 39.52 77.22 63.27
N GLU A 321 39.25 77.95 62.18
CA GLU A 321 39.21 79.42 62.18
C GLU A 321 38.08 79.96 63.08
N ILE A 322 36.85 79.41 62.96
CA ILE A 322 35.70 79.83 63.77
C ILE A 322 35.98 79.59 65.26
N LYS A 323 36.59 78.45 65.63
CA LYS A 323 37.03 78.18 67.02
C LYS A 323 38.01 79.24 67.53
N GLY A 324 39.04 79.60 66.75
CA GLY A 324 39.99 80.64 67.13
C GLY A 324 39.34 82.02 67.29
N ARG A 325 38.29 82.32 66.51
CA ARG A 325 37.48 83.54 66.67
C ARG A 325 36.62 83.48 67.94
N MET A 326 35.98 82.35 68.23
CA MET A 326 35.17 82.16 69.44
C MET A 326 35.99 82.33 70.74
N GLU A 327 37.26 81.92 70.74
CA GLU A 327 38.17 82.08 71.89
C GLU A 327 38.46 83.56 72.25
N ASN A 328 38.25 84.49 71.32
CA ASN A 328 38.58 85.92 71.45
C ASN A 328 37.37 86.87 71.34
N ALA A 329 36.14 86.34 71.25
CA ALA A 329 34.92 87.10 70.95
C ALA A 329 34.23 87.69 72.19
N SER A 330 33.47 88.77 71.99
CA SER A 330 32.60 89.36 73.01
C SER A 330 31.30 88.54 73.23
N LEU A 331 30.61 88.73 74.35
CA LEU A 331 29.40 87.98 74.72
C LEU A 331 28.25 88.14 73.70
N GLU A 332 28.21 89.25 72.96
CA GLU A 332 27.21 89.58 71.93
C GLU A 332 27.53 88.94 70.55
N GLU A 333 28.80 88.61 70.28
CA GLU A 333 29.26 88.01 69.01
C GLU A 333 29.29 86.47 69.05
N LEU A 334 29.29 85.90 70.26
CA LEU A 334 29.44 84.47 70.50
C LEU A 334 28.28 83.64 69.92
N ASP A 335 27.04 84.11 70.06
CA ASP A 335 25.85 83.39 69.57
C ASP A 335 25.85 83.23 68.04
N GLY A 336 26.29 84.26 67.31
CA GLY A 336 26.41 84.21 65.84
C GLY A 336 27.48 83.24 65.37
N LEU A 337 28.66 83.27 66.00
CA LEU A 337 29.76 82.33 65.72
C LEU A 337 29.39 80.89 66.10
N MET A 338 28.57 80.69 67.14
CA MET A 338 28.15 79.37 67.59
C MET A 338 27.15 78.72 66.62
N GLU A 339 26.26 79.49 66.00
CA GLU A 339 25.40 79.00 64.91
C GLU A 339 26.19 78.71 63.62
N GLU A 340 27.15 79.57 63.26
CA GLU A 340 28.04 79.34 62.11
C GLU A 340 28.89 78.08 62.32
N PHE A 341 29.44 77.90 63.52
CA PHE A 341 30.17 76.69 63.91
C PHE A 341 29.31 75.42 63.82
N LYS A 342 28.07 75.46 64.34
CA LYS A 342 27.14 74.32 64.24
C LYS A 342 26.88 73.95 62.79
N LYS A 343 26.60 74.94 61.93
CA LYS A 343 26.32 74.72 60.52
C LYS A 343 27.47 74.02 59.80
N VAL A 344 28.68 74.58 59.88
CA VAL A 344 29.87 73.98 59.24
C VAL A 344 30.18 72.60 59.83
N LYS A 345 29.93 72.40 61.13
CA LYS A 345 30.08 71.09 61.78
C LYS A 345 29.09 70.05 61.25
N PHE A 346 27.83 70.41 61.03
CA PHE A 346 26.84 69.54 60.40
C PHE A 346 27.24 69.22 58.95
N ASP A 347 27.63 70.23 58.17
CA ASP A 347 28.11 70.03 56.78
C ASP A 347 29.32 69.06 56.74
N THR A 348 30.24 69.17 57.70
CA THR A 348 31.41 68.24 57.81
C THR A 348 30.98 66.81 58.17
N ILE A 349 29.95 66.65 59.00
CA ILE A 349 29.39 65.34 59.35
C ILE A 349 28.73 64.72 58.11
N ASP A 350 27.96 65.50 57.35
CA ASP A 350 27.30 65.05 56.13
C ASP A 350 28.33 64.62 55.08
N ILE A 351 29.38 65.41 54.86
CA ILE A 351 30.49 65.03 53.97
C ILE A 351 31.17 63.72 54.44
N ASN A 352 31.37 63.53 55.74
CA ASN A 352 31.94 62.28 56.25
C ASN A 352 31.02 61.07 56.05
N ASN A 353 29.70 61.25 56.17
CA ASN A 353 28.73 60.19 55.88
C ASN A 353 28.77 59.83 54.39
N GLU A 354 28.78 60.82 53.49
CA GLU A 354 28.90 60.58 52.04
C GLU A 354 30.23 59.88 51.69
N LEU A 355 31.35 60.26 52.32
CA LEU A 355 32.63 59.57 52.14
C LEU A 355 32.57 58.10 52.62
N SER A 356 31.86 57.83 53.72
CA SER A 356 31.64 56.47 54.20
C SER A 356 30.78 55.64 53.22
N ASP A 357 29.71 56.24 52.70
CA ASP A 357 28.81 55.58 51.75
C ASP A 357 29.55 55.25 50.45
N ILE A 358 30.34 56.19 49.92
CA ILE A 358 31.19 55.97 48.74
C ILE A 358 32.18 54.83 48.97
N LYS A 359 32.76 54.75 50.18
CA LYS A 359 33.70 53.68 50.52
C LYS A 359 33.01 52.31 50.52
N ILE A 360 31.83 52.21 51.13
CA ILE A 360 31.02 50.98 51.16
C ILE A 360 30.64 50.56 49.73
N GLU A 361 30.17 51.50 48.91
CA GLU A 361 29.80 51.23 47.53
C GLU A 361 31.01 50.79 46.69
N ALA A 362 32.15 51.45 46.83
CA ALA A 362 33.38 51.06 46.13
C ALA A 362 33.87 49.67 46.54
N GLU A 363 33.68 49.27 47.80
CA GLU A 363 34.05 47.94 48.29
C GLU A 363 33.12 46.86 47.71
N TYR A 364 31.80 47.12 47.68
CA TYR A 364 30.84 46.27 46.99
C TYR A 364 31.15 46.10 45.49
N LYS A 365 31.48 47.19 44.78
CA LYS A 365 31.85 47.12 43.35
C LYS A 365 33.13 46.31 43.13
N LYS A 366 34.10 46.36 44.04
CA LYS A 366 35.30 45.51 43.97
C LYS A 366 34.99 44.03 44.13
N GLU A 367 34.11 43.67 45.06
CA GLU A 367 33.63 42.28 45.18
C GLU A 367 32.96 41.81 43.89
N LEU A 368 32.10 42.66 43.29
CA LEU A 368 31.43 42.35 42.03
C LEU A 368 32.43 42.12 40.87
N ILE A 369 33.51 42.90 40.80
CA ILE A 369 34.60 42.70 39.83
C ILE A 369 35.30 41.36 40.06
N GLU A 370 35.57 41.00 41.31
CA GLU A 370 36.24 39.73 41.63
C GLU A 370 35.37 38.53 41.27
N GLU A 371 34.08 38.57 41.61
CA GLU A 371 33.10 37.54 41.26
C GLU A 371 32.96 37.37 39.74
N ASN A 372 32.78 38.48 39.01
CA ASN A 372 32.69 38.44 37.55
C ASN A 372 33.99 37.98 36.90
N THR A 373 35.15 38.33 37.45
CA THR A 373 36.44 37.84 36.95
C THR A 373 36.56 36.32 37.07
N LYS A 374 36.13 35.73 38.21
CA LYS A 374 36.09 34.27 38.39
C LYS A 374 35.10 33.62 37.41
N LEU A 375 33.93 34.23 37.24
CA LEU A 375 32.90 33.73 36.32
C LEU A 375 33.39 33.74 34.86
N ILE A 376 34.05 34.81 34.42
CA ILE A 376 34.65 34.93 33.08
C ILE A 376 35.62 33.76 32.82
N VAL A 377 36.57 33.51 33.72
CA VAL A 377 37.55 32.41 33.57
C VAL A 377 36.86 31.05 33.44
N ILE A 378 35.83 30.79 34.25
CA ILE A 378 35.05 29.54 34.18
C ILE A 378 34.34 29.42 32.83
N LYS A 379 33.68 30.50 32.37
CA LYS A 379 32.93 30.50 31.11
C LYS A 379 33.82 30.40 29.88
N GLU A 380 34.96 31.08 29.87
CA GLU A 380 35.97 30.94 28.81
C GLU A 380 36.47 29.49 28.70
N LYS A 381 36.74 28.85 29.84
CA LYS A 381 37.15 27.44 29.86
C LYS A 381 36.05 26.53 29.32
N ASN A 382 34.81 26.69 29.77
CA ASN A 382 33.68 25.90 29.28
C ASN A 382 33.48 26.06 27.77
N ILE A 383 33.52 27.31 27.26
CA ILE A 383 33.40 27.59 25.83
C ILE A 383 34.51 26.89 25.05
N LYS A 384 35.75 26.93 25.56
CA LYS A 384 36.89 26.27 24.92
C LYS A 384 36.71 24.74 24.86
N ASP A 385 36.29 24.14 25.96
CA ASP A 385 36.08 22.69 26.05
C ASP A 385 34.95 22.25 25.10
N ILE A 386 33.82 22.95 25.12
CA ILE A 386 32.67 22.69 24.22
C ILE A 386 33.05 22.93 22.75
N SER A 387 33.86 23.97 22.45
CA SER A 387 34.30 24.25 21.07
C SER A 387 35.20 23.14 20.52
N GLY A 388 36.05 22.55 21.36
CA GLY A 388 36.87 21.40 20.97
C GLY A 388 36.02 20.16 20.63
N GLU A 389 35.01 19.88 21.45
CA GLU A 389 34.05 18.79 21.17
C GLU A 389 33.26 19.06 19.87
N PHE A 390 32.86 20.31 19.64
CA PHE A 390 32.15 20.73 18.44
C PHE A 390 32.98 20.52 17.16
N GLU A 391 34.25 20.95 17.17
CA GLU A 391 35.15 20.77 16.04
C GLU A 391 35.36 19.29 15.71
N GLN A 392 35.59 18.45 16.73
CA GLN A 392 35.75 17.01 16.54
C GLN A 392 34.48 16.37 15.97
N LEU A 393 33.32 16.70 16.51
CA LEU A 393 32.04 16.16 16.02
C LEU A 393 31.75 16.59 14.57
N LYS A 394 32.14 17.81 14.20
CA LYS A 394 32.01 18.29 12.81
C LYS A 394 32.90 17.50 11.85
N ILE A 395 34.15 17.25 12.24
CA ILE A 395 35.08 16.40 11.46
C ILE A 395 34.52 14.98 11.31
N ASP A 396 34.01 14.39 12.39
CA ASP A 396 33.42 13.05 12.36
C ASP A 396 32.18 13.00 11.46
N THR A 397 31.34 14.04 11.50
CA THR A 397 30.15 14.17 10.64
C THR A 397 30.52 14.29 9.18
N ASP A 398 31.52 15.11 8.84
CA ASP A 398 32.02 15.28 7.47
C ASP A 398 32.58 13.95 6.92
N ASN A 399 33.32 13.20 7.76
CA ASN A 399 33.80 11.86 7.42
C ASN A 399 32.65 10.88 7.16
N LEU A 400 31.62 10.87 8.02
CA LEU A 400 30.43 10.04 7.83
C LEU A 400 29.68 10.41 6.54
N ILE A 401 29.55 11.70 6.22
CA ILE A 401 28.93 12.17 4.97
C ILE A 401 29.72 11.68 3.76
N LYS A 402 31.06 11.70 3.82
CA LYS A 402 31.91 11.17 2.76
C LYS A 402 31.68 9.67 2.55
N ILE A 403 31.72 8.88 3.62
CA ILE A 403 31.46 7.43 3.59
C ILE A 403 30.04 7.15 3.05
N TYR A 404 29.05 7.90 3.49
CA TYR A 404 27.67 7.81 3.02
C TYR A 404 27.58 8.06 1.50
N ASN A 405 28.25 9.10 0.99
CA ASN A 405 28.22 9.40 -0.44
C ASN A 405 28.90 8.31 -1.28
N GLU A 406 30.02 7.77 -0.82
CA GLU A 406 30.71 6.65 -1.47
C GLU A 406 29.81 5.40 -1.48
N LYS A 407 29.21 5.05 -0.33
CA LYS A 407 28.30 3.91 -0.21
C LYS A 407 27.03 4.10 -1.04
N LYS A 408 26.51 5.33 -1.12
CA LYS A 408 25.35 5.66 -1.96
C LYS A 408 25.64 5.42 -3.44
N GLN A 409 26.84 5.80 -3.91
CA GLN A 409 27.26 5.52 -5.28
C GLN A 409 27.43 4.02 -5.54
N GLU A 410 27.99 3.28 -4.57
CA GLU A 410 28.10 1.81 -4.65
C GLU A 410 26.72 1.15 -4.77
N VAL A 411 25.77 1.51 -3.90
CA VAL A 411 24.39 1.00 -3.93
C VAL A 411 23.72 1.33 -5.25
N HIS A 412 23.77 2.60 -5.70
CA HIS A 412 23.19 2.97 -6.98
C HIS A 412 23.78 2.19 -8.16
N LYS A 413 25.09 1.94 -8.17
CA LYS A 413 25.72 1.13 -9.22
C LYS A 413 25.20 -0.31 -9.22
N LYS A 414 25.03 -0.92 -8.03
CA LYS A 414 24.49 -2.28 -7.89
C LYS A 414 23.02 -2.35 -8.31
N GLU A 415 22.21 -1.37 -7.89
CA GLU A 415 20.80 -1.25 -8.31
C GLU A 415 20.69 -1.07 -9.83
N ASP A 416 21.50 -0.19 -10.42
CA ASP A 416 21.53 0.06 -11.86
C ASP A 416 21.91 -1.19 -12.65
N GLN A 417 22.88 -1.96 -12.14
CA GLN A 417 23.28 -3.22 -12.76
C GLN A 417 22.11 -4.22 -12.76
N LYS A 418 21.52 -4.51 -11.59
CA LYS A 418 20.37 -5.42 -11.48
C LYS A 418 19.21 -4.96 -12.34
N ARG A 419 18.91 -3.66 -12.34
CA ARG A 419 17.86 -3.06 -13.18
C ARG A 419 18.13 -3.25 -14.67
N SER A 420 19.37 -3.09 -15.10
CA SER A 420 19.79 -3.26 -16.49
C SER A 420 19.64 -4.71 -16.94
N GLU A 421 20.06 -5.66 -16.10
CA GLU A 421 19.90 -7.10 -16.36
C GLU A 421 18.41 -7.46 -16.53
N ILE A 422 17.54 -6.99 -15.64
CA ILE A 422 16.08 -7.21 -15.71
C ILE A 422 15.51 -6.54 -16.96
N PHE A 423 15.82 -5.27 -17.20
CA PHE A 423 15.33 -4.51 -18.35
C PHE A 423 15.69 -5.16 -19.68
N GLU A 424 16.95 -5.58 -19.84
CA GLU A 424 17.40 -6.25 -21.06
C GLU A 424 16.70 -7.61 -21.25
N CYS A 425 16.59 -8.39 -20.17
CA CYS A 425 15.96 -9.70 -20.22
C CYS A 425 14.48 -9.59 -20.60
N TRP A 426 13.75 -8.68 -19.95
CA TRP A 426 12.33 -8.45 -20.20
C TRP A 426 12.08 -7.85 -21.58
N SER A 427 12.90 -6.90 -22.02
CA SER A 427 12.75 -6.30 -23.35
C SER A 427 12.97 -7.32 -24.47
N LYS A 428 13.85 -8.31 -24.26
CA LYS A 428 14.07 -9.42 -25.20
C LYS A 428 12.92 -10.43 -25.18
N SER A 429 12.46 -10.82 -23.99
CA SER A 429 11.46 -11.87 -23.81
C SER A 429 10.04 -11.41 -24.12
N PHE A 430 9.71 -10.16 -23.81
CA PHE A 430 8.39 -9.58 -24.02
C PHE A 430 8.43 -8.53 -25.14
N ASN A 431 8.74 -8.97 -26.35
CA ASN A 431 8.96 -8.12 -27.53
C ASN A 431 7.79 -7.22 -27.97
N LYS A 432 6.59 -7.40 -27.41
CA LYS A 432 5.43 -6.52 -27.63
C LYS A 432 5.35 -5.40 -26.59
N PHE A 433 6.26 -5.37 -25.62
CA PHE A 433 6.26 -4.39 -24.55
C PHE A 433 7.34 -3.36 -24.76
N THR A 434 7.03 -2.12 -24.44
CA THR A 434 7.99 -1.04 -24.27
C THR A 434 8.10 -0.76 -22.78
N PHE A 435 9.25 -1.06 -22.20
CA PHE A 435 9.56 -0.75 -20.81
C PHE A 435 10.26 0.62 -20.72
N ASP A 436 9.93 1.39 -19.69
CA ASP A 436 10.74 2.56 -19.31
C ASP A 436 11.72 2.15 -18.22
N PHE A 437 13.03 2.24 -18.51
CA PHE A 437 14.08 1.89 -17.56
C PHE A 437 13.95 2.63 -16.22
N LYS A 438 13.46 3.89 -16.24
CA LYS A 438 13.29 4.68 -15.03
C LYS A 438 12.18 4.11 -14.12
N ASN A 439 11.13 3.55 -14.71
CA ASN A 439 9.96 3.06 -13.98
C ASN A 439 10.15 1.65 -13.39
N LEU A 440 11.29 1.00 -13.71
CA LEU A 440 11.68 -0.28 -13.10
C LEU A 440 12.51 -0.10 -11.82
N SER A 441 12.56 1.10 -11.23
CA SER A 441 13.33 1.36 -10.01
C SER A 441 12.91 0.49 -8.83
N ASN A 442 11.62 0.16 -8.71
CA ASN A 442 11.10 -0.63 -7.59
C ASN A 442 11.37 -2.12 -7.78
N VAL A 443 11.48 -2.57 -9.03
CA VAL A 443 11.67 -3.97 -9.42
C VAL A 443 13.02 -4.52 -8.96
N VAL A 444 14.04 -3.66 -8.78
CA VAL A 444 15.36 -4.08 -8.25
C VAL A 444 15.28 -4.69 -6.86
N ASN A 445 14.25 -4.34 -6.09
CA ASN A 445 14.04 -4.83 -4.74
C ASN A 445 13.25 -6.14 -4.71
N PHE A 446 12.74 -6.60 -5.84
CA PHE A 446 12.02 -7.87 -5.92
C PHE A 446 13.01 -9.03 -5.81
N SER A 447 12.64 -9.99 -4.98
CA SER A 447 13.26 -11.30 -4.93
C SER A 447 12.99 -12.06 -6.22
N ARG A 448 13.78 -13.12 -6.45
CA ARG A 448 13.62 -13.95 -7.66
C ARG A 448 12.22 -14.52 -7.81
N LYS A 449 11.62 -14.97 -6.70
CA LYS A 449 10.26 -15.51 -6.68
C LYS A 449 9.22 -14.44 -7.05
N GLU A 450 9.40 -13.22 -6.54
CA GLU A 450 8.53 -12.09 -6.87
C GLU A 450 8.67 -11.71 -8.35
N LEU A 451 9.89 -11.72 -8.91
CA LEU A 451 10.11 -11.51 -10.35
C LEU A 451 9.38 -12.55 -11.20
N LEU A 452 9.45 -13.85 -10.84
CA LEU A 452 8.71 -14.90 -11.54
C LEU A 452 7.19 -14.63 -11.50
N HIS A 453 6.66 -14.17 -10.37
CA HIS A 453 5.25 -13.78 -10.26
C HIS A 453 4.88 -12.60 -11.16
N VAL A 454 5.74 -11.58 -11.26
CA VAL A 454 5.54 -10.48 -12.22
C VAL A 454 5.54 -11.01 -13.65
N GLU A 455 6.49 -11.89 -13.97
CA GLU A 455 6.65 -12.45 -15.31
C GLU A 455 5.50 -13.36 -15.73
N GLU A 456 4.87 -14.10 -14.80
CA GLU A 456 3.63 -14.83 -15.07
C GLU A 456 2.53 -13.88 -15.60
N CYS A 457 2.39 -12.72 -14.96
CA CYS A 457 1.40 -11.71 -15.35
C CYS A 457 1.77 -11.05 -16.68
N LEU A 458 3.05 -10.68 -16.85
CA LEU A 458 3.57 -10.10 -18.10
C LEU A 458 3.43 -11.08 -19.27
N TYR A 459 3.65 -12.37 -19.04
CA TYR A 459 3.45 -13.41 -20.05
C TYR A 459 1.98 -13.47 -20.48
N GLU A 460 1.05 -13.47 -19.53
CA GLU A 460 -0.38 -13.51 -19.85
C GLU A 460 -0.80 -12.31 -20.70
N LEU A 461 -0.40 -11.11 -20.28
CA LEU A 461 -0.61 -9.84 -20.99
C LEU A 461 0.08 -9.81 -22.35
N HIS A 462 1.27 -10.40 -22.51
CA HIS A 462 2.02 -10.39 -23.77
C HIS A 462 1.33 -11.22 -24.85
N TYR A 463 0.77 -12.36 -24.45
CA TYR A 463 0.13 -13.27 -25.38
C TYR A 463 -1.35 -12.97 -25.60
N THR A 464 -1.98 -12.06 -24.83
CA THR A 464 -3.42 -11.76 -24.97
C THR A 464 -3.74 -11.20 -26.35
N LYS A 465 -4.91 -11.53 -26.91
CA LYS A 465 -5.43 -10.92 -28.15
C LYS A 465 -6.08 -9.59 -27.85
N ASP A 466 -6.76 -9.50 -26.72
CA ASP A 466 -7.38 -8.30 -26.21
C ASP A 466 -6.82 -7.93 -24.83
N PRO A 467 -5.91 -6.93 -24.75
CA PRO A 467 -5.40 -6.47 -23.46
C PRO A 467 -6.48 -5.89 -22.56
N ASN A 468 -7.51 -5.25 -23.13
CA ASN A 468 -8.56 -4.62 -22.32
C ASN A 468 -9.40 -5.69 -21.58
N ALA A 469 -9.57 -6.86 -22.17
CA ALA A 469 -10.30 -7.98 -21.57
C ALA A 469 -9.74 -8.43 -20.21
N ILE A 470 -8.42 -8.28 -20.00
CA ILE A 470 -7.76 -8.69 -18.75
C ILE A 470 -7.55 -7.54 -17.77
N SER A 471 -7.94 -6.31 -18.13
CA SER A 471 -7.81 -5.17 -17.23
C SER A 471 -8.88 -5.20 -16.14
N VAL A 472 -8.48 -4.76 -14.94
CA VAL A 472 -9.40 -4.52 -13.82
C VAL A 472 -10.11 -3.17 -13.96
N GLY A 473 -9.54 -2.22 -14.72
CA GLY A 473 -10.12 -0.91 -14.96
C GLY A 473 -9.09 0.13 -15.41
N LEU A 474 -9.52 1.39 -15.37
CA LEU A 474 -8.69 2.55 -15.72
C LEU A 474 -8.20 3.29 -14.47
N ILE A 475 -6.96 3.75 -14.52
CA ILE A 475 -6.35 4.62 -13.50
C ILE A 475 -5.81 5.89 -14.18
N GLU A 476 -6.12 7.06 -13.59
CA GLU A 476 -5.62 8.35 -14.08
C GLU A 476 -4.28 8.68 -13.39
N SER A 477 -3.24 8.92 -14.19
CA SER A 477 -1.97 9.42 -13.64
C SER A 477 -2.12 10.85 -13.16
N LYS A 478 -1.82 11.07 -11.88
CA LYS A 478 -1.78 12.40 -11.25
C LYS A 478 -0.80 13.36 -11.91
N GLN A 479 0.22 12.84 -12.60
CA GLN A 479 1.30 13.62 -13.20
C GLN A 479 1.03 13.99 -14.65
N GLU A 480 0.40 13.09 -15.42
CA GLU A 480 0.30 13.22 -16.88
C GLU A 480 -1.13 13.46 -17.39
N LYS A 481 -2.16 13.38 -16.53
CA LYS A 481 -3.59 13.40 -16.95
C LYS A 481 -3.88 12.42 -18.09
N GLU A 482 -3.16 11.31 -18.08
CA GLU A 482 -3.38 10.19 -19.00
C GLU A 482 -4.02 9.03 -18.24
N GLU A 483 -4.91 8.33 -18.93
CA GLU A 483 -5.56 7.11 -18.42
C GLU A 483 -4.76 5.88 -18.83
N TYR A 484 -4.57 4.99 -17.87
CA TYR A 484 -3.85 3.73 -18.01
C TYR A 484 -4.77 2.58 -17.64
N GLN A 485 -4.68 1.46 -18.37
CA GLN A 485 -5.28 0.20 -17.94
C GLN A 485 -4.41 -0.39 -16.84
N TYR A 486 -5.00 -1.15 -15.91
CA TYR A 486 -4.20 -1.84 -14.89
C TYR A 486 -4.67 -3.28 -14.64
N ILE A 487 -3.74 -4.08 -14.11
CA ILE A 487 -4.00 -5.43 -13.58
C ILE A 487 -3.50 -5.46 -12.14
N ASP A 488 -4.38 -5.87 -11.22
CA ASP A 488 -4.03 -6.15 -9.84
C ASP A 488 -3.94 -7.65 -9.61
N VAL A 489 -2.88 -8.10 -8.94
CA VAL A 489 -2.68 -9.51 -8.61
C VAL A 489 -2.19 -9.67 -7.16
N SER A 490 -2.73 -10.67 -6.47
CA SER A 490 -2.47 -11.02 -5.08
C SER A 490 -2.15 -12.50 -4.96
N PHE A 491 -0.87 -12.80 -4.75
CA PHE A 491 -0.35 -14.15 -4.69
C PHE A 491 -0.55 -14.82 -3.32
N PRO A 492 -0.50 -16.16 -3.23
CA PRO A 492 -0.67 -16.88 -1.96
C PRO A 492 0.37 -16.54 -0.89
N ASP A 493 1.57 -16.13 -1.28
CA ASP A 493 2.68 -15.75 -0.41
C ASP A 493 2.62 -14.30 0.08
N LYS A 494 1.48 -13.63 -0.12
CA LYS A 494 1.20 -12.23 0.23
C LYS A 494 1.93 -11.21 -0.64
N PHE A 495 2.66 -11.63 -1.67
CA PHE A 495 3.13 -10.71 -2.69
C PHE A 495 1.92 -10.15 -3.45
N LYS A 496 1.92 -8.84 -3.67
CA LYS A 496 0.87 -8.14 -4.42
C LYS A 496 1.53 -7.19 -5.40
N ILE A 497 1.01 -7.14 -6.61
CA ILE A 497 1.52 -6.26 -7.65
C ILE A 497 0.38 -5.61 -8.42
N GLU A 498 0.60 -4.36 -8.78
CA GLU A 498 -0.16 -3.63 -9.78
C GLU A 498 0.71 -3.42 -11.01
N ILE A 499 0.16 -3.75 -12.19
CA ILE A 499 0.80 -3.53 -13.49
C ILE A 499 -0.04 -2.51 -14.25
N GLN A 500 0.49 -1.30 -14.40
CA GLN A 500 -0.15 -0.24 -15.19
C GLN A 500 0.42 -0.20 -16.61
N TYR A 501 -0.46 -0.08 -17.60
CA TYR A 501 -0.07 -0.14 -19.00
C TYR A 501 -0.96 0.65 -19.95
N LYS A 502 -0.41 0.95 -21.14
CA LYS A 502 -1.12 1.64 -22.23
C LYS A 502 -0.94 0.89 -23.54
N VAL A 503 -2.04 0.63 -24.25
CA VAL A 503 -2.00 0.08 -25.61
C VAL A 503 -1.68 1.22 -26.60
N LEU A 504 -0.64 1.05 -27.42
CA LEU A 504 -0.17 2.05 -28.37
C LEU A 504 -0.85 1.90 -29.75
N ASN A 505 -1.11 3.01 -30.43
CA ASN A 505 -1.91 3.10 -31.68
C ASN A 505 -1.30 2.40 -32.90
N ASN A 506 -0.04 1.96 -32.84
CA ASN A 506 0.70 1.44 -33.98
C ASN A 506 0.42 -0.05 -34.20
N GLN A 507 -0.84 -0.39 -34.52
CA GLN A 507 -1.35 -1.68 -35.02
C GLN A 507 -0.39 -2.87 -34.86
N GLU A 508 -0.26 -3.38 -33.63
CA GLU A 508 0.23 -4.72 -33.23
C GLU A 508 0.58 -4.64 -31.73
N LYS A 509 -0.41 -4.79 -30.84
CA LYS A 509 -0.28 -5.07 -29.39
C LYS A 509 0.91 -4.46 -28.64
N ASN A 510 1.41 -3.30 -29.05
CA ASN A 510 2.56 -2.70 -28.42
C ASN A 510 2.06 -2.03 -27.15
N ILE A 511 2.49 -2.55 -26.01
CA ILE A 511 2.04 -2.11 -24.70
C ILE A 511 3.19 -1.36 -24.03
N ARG A 512 2.95 -0.12 -23.60
CA ARG A 512 3.88 0.57 -22.71
C ARG A 512 3.58 0.13 -21.28
N ILE A 513 4.54 -0.51 -20.61
CA ILE A 513 4.46 -0.77 -19.17
C ILE A 513 4.90 0.51 -18.46
N VAL A 514 3.95 1.14 -17.79
CA VAL A 514 4.12 2.47 -17.19
C VAL A 514 4.65 2.33 -15.78
N GLU A 515 4.06 1.44 -14.97
CA GLU A 515 4.42 1.31 -13.57
C GLU A 515 4.24 -0.14 -13.11
N LEU A 516 5.16 -0.58 -12.24
CA LEU A 516 5.12 -1.84 -11.52
C LEU A 516 5.37 -1.54 -10.05
N THR A 517 4.35 -1.72 -9.22
CA THR A 517 4.42 -1.41 -7.78
C THR A 517 3.89 -2.54 -6.94
N ASN A 518 4.52 -2.73 -5.79
CA ASN A 518 3.91 -3.53 -4.73
C ASN A 518 2.77 -2.73 -4.11
N GLN A 519 1.56 -3.29 -4.09
CA GLN A 519 0.46 -2.66 -3.38
C GLN A 519 0.71 -2.74 -1.87
N PHE A 520 0.81 -1.57 -1.22
CA PHE A 520 1.08 -1.40 0.21
C PHE A 520 -0.16 -1.67 1.09
#